data_AF-A0A1H1M029-F1
#
_entry.id   AF-A0A1H1M029-F1
#
_cell.length_a   1.000
_cell.length_b   1.000
_cell.length_c   1.000
_cell.angle_alpha   90.00
_cell.angle_beta   90.00
_cell.angle_gamma   90.00
#
_symmetry.space_group_name_H-M   'P 1'
#
loop_
_entity.id
_entity.type
_entity.pdbx_description
1 polymer ?
#
loop_
_entity_poly.entity_id
_entity_poly.type
_entity_poly.pdbx_seq_one_letter_code
_entity_poly.pdbx_strand_id
1 'polypeptide(L)'
;MRVSGRYRAVGSPAAIRRLGAALLATSLAAVALSGCTAASAPPPGPAESQASTAKPEAAPEGSPIDAAIAASCAAVATTGTLLHNARTDLELGSITSEQHNALLDSVVVTYRSLQVVPASQRGLRSEINAVASYLDAATPTDSLAPFDPNSAEFRALLEPIRLACEENGSEIYVFATTGG
;
A
#
# COMPACT_ATOMS: atom_id res chain seq x y z
N MET A 1 -33.30 15.36 -43.79
CA MET A 1 -33.19 16.80 -43.50
C MET A 1 -31.82 17.06 -42.89
N ARG A 2 -30.94 17.80 -43.57
CA ARG A 2 -29.58 18.11 -43.13
C ARG A 2 -29.57 19.53 -42.56
N VAL A 3 -29.18 19.69 -41.30
CA VAL A 3 -28.94 21.00 -40.70
C VAL A 3 -27.43 21.14 -40.46
N SER A 4 -26.78 21.92 -41.32
CA SER A 4 -25.39 22.34 -41.19
C SER A 4 -25.33 23.58 -40.29
N GLY A 5 -24.79 23.45 -39.08
CA GLY A 5 -24.46 24.56 -38.20
C GLY A 5 -22.98 24.90 -38.28
N ARG A 6 -22.65 26.05 -38.87
CA ARG A 6 -21.30 26.62 -38.99
C ARG A 6 -20.99 27.56 -37.82
N TYR A 7 -19.78 27.40 -37.27
CA TYR A 7 -18.87 28.39 -36.66
C TYR A 7 -19.38 29.44 -35.65
N ARG A 8 -18.74 29.45 -34.47
CA ARG A 8 -18.05 30.63 -33.94
C ARG A 8 -16.92 30.21 -33.00
N ALA A 9 -15.68 30.53 -33.38
CA ALA A 9 -14.53 30.62 -32.50
C ALA A 9 -14.31 32.11 -32.21
N VAL A 10 -14.37 32.53 -30.94
CA VAL A 10 -13.79 33.79 -30.46
C VAL A 10 -13.56 33.67 -28.95
N GLY A 11 -12.32 33.85 -28.49
CA GLY A 11 -12.04 34.29 -27.12
C GLY A 11 -10.99 33.51 -26.34
N SER A 12 -9.71 33.62 -26.72
CA SER A 12 -8.62 33.60 -25.73
C SER A 12 -8.26 35.03 -25.37
N PRO A 13 -8.15 35.34 -24.06
CA PRO A 13 -7.10 36.23 -23.63
C PRO A 13 -6.34 35.76 -22.38
N ALA A 14 -5.04 36.05 -22.39
CA ALA A 14 -4.14 36.27 -21.25
C ALA A 14 -3.87 35.08 -20.31
N ALA A 15 -2.71 34.41 -20.38
CA ALA A 15 -1.43 34.91 -19.89
C ALA A 15 -1.49 35.46 -18.45
N ILE A 16 -1.63 34.56 -17.47
CA ILE A 16 -1.34 34.86 -16.07
C ILE A 16 0.11 34.44 -15.77
N ARG A 17 0.94 35.47 -15.75
CA ARG A 17 2.24 35.67 -15.10
C ARG A 17 2.83 34.48 -14.33
N ARG A 18 4.00 34.05 -14.80
CA ARG A 18 5.10 33.55 -13.98
C ARG A 18 5.45 34.57 -12.89
N LEU A 19 5.37 34.18 -11.63
CA LEU A 19 5.98 34.86 -10.49
C LEU A 19 6.27 33.81 -9.42
N GLY A 20 7.53 33.75 -8.96
CA GLY A 20 7.87 33.10 -7.70
C GLY A 20 8.75 31.85 -7.78
N ALA A 21 9.87 31.91 -8.49
CA ALA A 21 11.05 31.17 -8.06
C ALA A 21 11.58 31.85 -6.78
N ALA A 22 11.33 31.26 -5.62
CA ALA A 22 12.01 31.55 -4.37
C ALA A 22 12.54 30.21 -3.85
N LEU A 23 13.85 29.96 -4.08
CA LEU A 23 14.90 30.05 -3.06
C LEU A 23 14.74 28.93 -2.01
N LEU A 24 15.51 27.86 -2.18
CA LEU A 24 16.68 27.54 -1.33
C LEU A 24 16.25 27.16 0.09
N ALA A 25 16.24 25.86 0.41
CA ALA A 25 17.40 25.12 0.93
C ALA A 25 17.27 24.94 2.45
N THR A 26 17.88 23.86 2.94
CA THR A 26 17.99 23.42 4.35
C THR A 26 16.73 22.73 4.88
N SER A 27 16.76 21.51 5.41
CA SER A 27 17.82 20.85 6.20
C SER A 27 17.78 19.32 6.05
N LEU A 28 18.92 18.71 5.69
CA LEU A 28 19.17 17.29 5.97
C LEU A 28 19.22 17.12 7.49
N ALA A 29 18.21 16.49 8.07
CA ALA A 29 18.33 15.94 9.41
C ALA A 29 19.04 14.58 9.30
N ALA A 30 20.35 14.60 9.48
CA ALA A 30 21.13 13.39 9.72
C ALA A 30 20.70 12.83 11.09
N VAL A 31 19.91 11.75 11.08
CA VAL A 31 19.65 10.98 12.30
C VAL A 31 20.95 10.25 12.63
N ALA A 32 21.69 10.80 13.58
CA ALA A 32 22.86 10.16 14.15
C ALA A 32 22.40 8.89 14.88
N LEU A 33 22.83 7.73 14.38
CA LEU A 33 22.84 6.50 15.16
C LEU A 33 23.80 6.70 16.33
N SER A 34 23.26 7.02 17.51
CA SER A 34 23.99 6.95 18.76
C SER A 34 24.31 5.48 19.03
N GLY A 35 25.48 5.04 18.55
CA GLY A 35 26.08 3.79 18.98
C GLY A 35 26.36 3.85 20.47
N CYS A 36 25.80 2.91 21.23
CA CYS A 36 26.22 2.62 22.60
C CYS A 36 27.69 2.21 22.57
N THR A 37 28.58 3.09 23.01
CA THR A 37 29.98 2.77 23.25
C THR A 37 30.12 2.03 24.58
N ALA A 38 30.90 0.96 24.53
CA ALA A 38 31.20 0.00 25.58
C ALA A 38 31.65 0.60 26.94
N ALA A 39 31.29 -0.09 28.01
CA ALA A 39 31.97 -0.01 29.30
C ALA A 39 33.11 -1.04 29.33
N SER A 40 34.32 -0.57 29.59
CA SER A 40 35.57 -1.33 29.63
C SER A 40 35.88 -1.90 31.03
N ALA A 41 36.33 -3.16 31.09
CA ALA A 41 37.49 -3.70 31.86
C ALA A 41 37.31 -5.20 32.22
N PRO A 42 38.36 -6.03 32.46
CA PRO A 42 39.79 -6.00 32.09
C PRO A 42 40.26 -7.31 31.34
N PRO A 43 41.52 -7.45 30.85
CA PRO A 43 42.02 -8.67 30.18
C PRO A 43 42.91 -9.54 31.11
N PRO A 44 43.44 -10.71 30.67
CA PRO A 44 42.86 -11.80 29.89
C PRO A 44 43.02 -13.17 30.60
N GLY A 45 42.17 -14.15 30.29
CA GLY A 45 42.43 -15.57 30.56
C GLY A 45 42.13 -16.36 29.29
N PRO A 46 42.98 -17.31 28.86
CA PRO A 46 42.66 -18.17 27.73
C PRO A 46 41.63 -19.19 28.22
N ALA A 47 40.36 -18.81 28.20
CA ALA A 47 39.28 -19.78 28.19
C ALA A 47 39.06 -20.15 26.73
N GLU A 48 39.52 -21.35 26.34
CA GLU A 48 39.09 -22.03 25.12
C GLU A 48 37.56 -22.21 25.17
N SER A 49 36.82 -21.17 24.79
CA SER A 49 35.46 -21.33 24.32
C SER A 49 35.58 -21.94 22.94
N GLN A 50 35.39 -23.26 22.87
CA GLN A 50 35.04 -23.93 21.63
C GLN A 50 33.76 -23.27 21.11
N ALA A 51 33.93 -22.23 20.31
CA ALA A 51 32.88 -21.75 19.44
C ALA A 51 32.61 -22.90 18.47
N SER A 52 31.62 -23.73 18.81
CA SER A 52 30.95 -24.56 17.82
C SER A 52 30.48 -23.60 16.73
N THR A 53 31.23 -23.55 15.64
CA THR A 53 30.76 -23.01 14.38
C THR A 53 29.64 -23.93 13.94
N ALA A 54 28.44 -23.68 14.47
CA ALA A 54 27.23 -24.25 13.91
C ALA A 54 27.23 -23.83 12.45
N LYS A 55 27.52 -24.79 11.56
CA LYS A 55 27.38 -24.63 10.13
C LYS A 55 25.98 -24.06 9.91
N PRO A 56 25.82 -22.92 9.22
CA PRO A 56 24.51 -22.39 8.89
C PRO A 56 23.75 -23.53 8.21
N GLU A 57 22.74 -24.05 8.89
CA GLU A 57 21.82 -25.00 8.30
C GLU A 57 21.17 -24.22 7.16
N ALA A 58 21.40 -24.67 5.93
CA ALA A 58 20.78 -24.06 4.77
C ALA A 58 19.29 -24.05 5.04
N ALA A 59 18.71 -22.84 5.11
CA ALA A 59 17.26 -22.71 5.20
C ALA A 59 16.67 -23.60 4.11
N PRO A 60 15.65 -24.42 4.42
CA PRO A 60 15.03 -25.27 3.41
C PRO A 60 14.73 -24.40 2.20
N GLU A 61 15.22 -24.80 1.02
CA GLU A 61 14.90 -24.13 -0.24
C GLU A 61 13.38 -24.17 -0.37
N GLY A 62 12.73 -23.10 0.05
CA GLY A 62 11.31 -22.90 -0.12
C GLY A 62 11.00 -22.95 -1.61
N SER A 63 9.76 -23.32 -1.94
CA SER A 63 9.29 -23.24 -3.32
C SER A 63 9.60 -21.84 -3.88
N PRO A 64 10.05 -21.73 -5.15
CA PRO A 64 10.37 -20.44 -5.73
C PRO A 64 9.17 -19.48 -5.62
N ILE A 65 9.38 -18.34 -4.97
CA ILE A 65 8.36 -17.30 -4.83
C ILE A 65 8.25 -16.56 -6.17
N ASP A 66 7.05 -16.48 -6.75
CA ASP A 66 6.81 -15.61 -7.89
C ASP A 66 6.81 -14.15 -7.41
N ALA A 67 7.80 -13.38 -7.87
CA ALA A 67 7.99 -11.99 -7.45
C ALA A 67 6.83 -11.07 -7.85
N ALA A 68 6.16 -11.35 -8.97
CA ALA A 68 5.02 -10.56 -9.42
C ALA A 68 3.77 -10.84 -8.57
N ILE A 69 3.57 -12.09 -8.15
CA ILE A 69 2.53 -12.45 -7.16
C ILE A 69 2.88 -11.80 -5.82
N ALA A 70 4.11 -11.93 -5.33
CA ALA A 70 4.55 -11.33 -4.06
C ALA A 70 4.34 -9.80 -4.02
N ALA A 71 4.68 -9.10 -5.10
CA ALA A 71 4.44 -7.65 -5.22
C ALA A 71 2.94 -7.30 -5.12
N SER A 72 2.09 -8.12 -5.71
CA SER A 72 0.62 -7.95 -5.65
C SER A 72 0.09 -8.21 -4.25
N CYS A 73 0.57 -9.27 -3.58
CA CYS A 73 0.25 -9.58 -2.20
C CYS A 73 0.64 -8.45 -1.24
N ALA A 74 1.82 -7.84 -1.43
CA ALA A 74 2.27 -6.69 -0.63
C ALA A 74 1.35 -5.47 -0.78
N ALA A 75 0.91 -5.17 -2.01
CA ALA A 75 -0.03 -4.08 -2.27
C ALA A 75 -1.40 -4.34 -1.60
N VAL A 76 -1.90 -5.58 -1.67
CA VAL A 76 -3.15 -5.98 -1.02
C VAL A 76 -3.02 -5.94 0.50
N ALA A 77 -1.91 -6.40 1.08
CA ALA A 77 -1.65 -6.34 2.52
C ALA A 77 -1.62 -4.89 3.04
N THR A 78 -0.99 -3.99 2.27
CA THR A 78 -0.98 -2.55 2.57
C THR A 78 -2.40 -1.98 2.53
N THR A 79 -3.20 -2.38 1.55
CA THR A 79 -4.60 -1.95 1.41
C THR A 79 -5.46 -2.47 2.55
N GLY A 80 -5.30 -3.74 2.94
CA GLY A 80 -6.00 -4.33 4.08
C GLY A 80 -5.63 -3.66 5.41
N THR A 81 -4.34 -3.32 5.58
CA THR A 81 -3.84 -2.54 6.72
C THR A 81 -4.47 -1.15 6.76
N LEU A 82 -4.53 -0.44 5.63
CA LEU A 82 -5.19 0.87 5.55
C LEU A 82 -6.67 0.78 5.93
N LEU A 83 -7.40 -0.20 5.39
CA LEU A 83 -8.83 -0.40 5.72
C LEU A 83 -9.05 -0.69 7.20
N HIS A 84 -8.21 -1.55 7.78
CA HIS A 84 -8.28 -1.89 9.20
C HIS A 84 -8.04 -0.66 10.07
N ASN A 85 -6.94 0.07 9.84
CA ASN A 85 -6.59 1.24 10.63
C ASN A 85 -7.61 2.38 10.45
N ALA A 86 -8.09 2.63 9.23
CA ALA A 86 -9.10 3.64 8.96
C ALA A 86 -10.39 3.38 9.78
N ARG A 87 -10.83 2.12 9.85
CA ARG A 87 -11.99 1.74 10.66
C ARG A 87 -11.72 1.96 12.15
N THR A 88 -10.59 1.46 12.65
CA THR A 88 -10.20 1.62 14.07
C THR A 88 -10.10 3.10 14.45
N ASP A 89 -9.50 3.93 13.60
CA ASP A 89 -9.36 5.36 13.81
C ASP A 89 -10.71 6.10 13.84
N LEU A 90 -11.64 5.70 12.96
CA LEU A 90 -13.01 6.23 13.00
C LEU A 90 -13.74 5.83 14.28
N GLU A 91 -13.62 4.56 14.70
CA GLU A 91 -14.23 4.03 15.93
C GLU A 91 -13.68 4.73 17.19
N LEU A 92 -12.39 5.06 17.20
CA LEU A 92 -11.73 5.81 18.27
C LEU A 92 -11.98 7.33 18.19
N GLY A 93 -12.60 7.82 17.11
CA GLY A 93 -12.84 9.23 16.87
C GLY A 93 -11.57 10.04 16.58
N SER A 94 -10.47 9.37 16.18
CA SER A 94 -9.22 10.03 15.79
C SER A 94 -9.26 10.62 14.38
N ILE A 95 -10.18 10.13 13.54
CA ILE A 95 -10.51 10.72 12.23
C ILE A 95 -12.01 10.96 12.09
N THR A 96 -12.38 11.90 11.22
CA THR A 96 -13.78 12.16 10.88
C THR A 96 -14.31 11.16 9.84
N SER A 97 -15.63 11.09 9.65
CA SER A 97 -16.25 10.27 8.60
C SER A 97 -15.78 10.67 7.20
N GLU A 98 -15.55 11.96 6.94
CA GLU A 98 -15.03 12.44 5.66
C GLU A 98 -13.59 11.95 5.41
N GLN A 99 -12.75 11.96 6.45
CA GLN A 99 -11.39 11.44 6.37
C GLN A 99 -11.38 9.92 6.13
N HIS A 100 -12.27 9.18 6.81
CA HIS A 100 -12.47 7.76 6.57
C HIS A 100 -12.90 7.49 5.11
N ASN A 101 -13.87 8.24 4.59
CA ASN A 101 -14.30 8.10 3.20
C ASN A 101 -13.17 8.40 2.19
N ALA A 102 -12.34 9.41 2.45
CA ALA A 102 -11.18 9.71 1.62
C ALA A 102 -10.13 8.58 1.64
N LEU A 103 -9.97 7.88 2.78
CA LEU A 103 -9.14 6.67 2.85
C LEU A 103 -9.73 5.53 2.02
N LEU A 104 -11.06 5.35 2.03
CA LEU A 104 -11.73 4.39 1.15
C LEU A 104 -11.55 4.75 -0.34
N ASP A 105 -11.59 6.02 -0.72
CA ASP A 105 -11.30 6.46 -2.10
C ASP A 105 -9.88 6.06 -2.53
N SER A 106 -8.91 6.13 -1.61
CA SER A 106 -7.53 5.71 -1.90
C SER A 106 -7.42 4.21 -2.22
N VAL A 107 -8.30 3.38 -1.66
CA VAL A 107 -8.37 1.93 -1.98
C VAL A 107 -8.83 1.72 -3.42
N VAL A 108 -9.83 2.48 -3.87
CA VAL A 108 -10.30 2.45 -5.26
C VAL A 108 -9.17 2.83 -6.21
N VAL A 109 -8.44 3.91 -5.91
CA VAL A 109 -7.28 4.34 -6.70
C VAL A 109 -6.18 3.29 -6.71
N THR A 110 -5.92 2.65 -5.58
CA THR A 110 -4.88 1.61 -5.45
C THR A 110 -5.19 0.43 -6.38
N TYR A 111 -6.38 -0.14 -6.33
CA TYR A 111 -6.74 -1.26 -7.21
C TYR A 111 -6.75 -0.88 -8.69
N ARG A 112 -7.20 0.33 -9.04
CA ARG A 112 -7.08 0.86 -10.42
C ARG A 112 -5.63 0.99 -10.87
N SER A 113 -4.74 1.43 -9.98
CA SER A 113 -3.30 1.56 -10.29
C SER A 113 -2.67 0.20 -10.54
N LEU A 114 -3.08 -0.84 -9.81
CA LEU A 114 -2.62 -2.20 -10.06
C LEU A 114 -3.05 -2.67 -11.46
N GLN A 115 -4.22 -2.26 -11.98
CA GLN A 115 -4.65 -2.65 -13.32
C GLN A 115 -3.70 -2.23 -14.44
N VAL A 116 -2.97 -1.12 -14.27
CA VAL A 116 -2.06 -0.58 -15.27
C VAL A 116 -0.62 -1.06 -15.10
N VAL A 117 -0.30 -1.80 -14.03
CA VAL A 117 1.02 -2.40 -13.86
C VAL A 117 1.22 -3.51 -14.92
N PRO A 118 2.37 -3.53 -15.62
CA PRO A 118 2.68 -4.56 -16.62
C PRO A 118 2.52 -5.98 -16.06
N ALA A 119 2.05 -6.91 -16.89
CA ALA A 119 1.80 -8.29 -16.47
C ALA A 119 3.07 -9.02 -15.97
N SER A 120 4.26 -8.62 -16.44
CA SER A 120 5.53 -9.15 -15.94
C SER A 120 5.91 -8.69 -14.53
N GLN A 121 5.21 -7.69 -14.00
CA GLN A 121 5.46 -7.07 -12.69
C GLN A 121 4.26 -7.18 -11.74
N ARG A 122 3.19 -7.85 -12.19
CA ARG A 122 1.95 -8.03 -11.44
C ARG A 122 1.39 -9.43 -11.66
N GLY A 123 1.34 -10.21 -10.58
CA GLY A 123 0.57 -11.45 -10.48
C GLY A 123 -0.90 -11.17 -10.15
N LEU A 124 -1.67 -12.24 -9.93
CA LEU A 124 -3.08 -12.17 -9.48
C LEU A 124 -3.98 -11.27 -10.35
N ARG A 125 -3.75 -11.27 -11.66
CA ARG A 125 -4.38 -10.33 -12.58
C ARG A 125 -5.90 -10.49 -12.60
N SER A 126 -6.42 -11.71 -12.64
CA SER A 126 -7.86 -11.97 -12.65
C SER A 126 -8.52 -11.44 -11.39
N GLU A 127 -7.90 -11.71 -10.25
CA GLU A 127 -8.41 -11.40 -8.92
C GLU A 127 -8.39 -9.89 -8.67
N ILE A 128 -7.27 -9.22 -8.97
CA ILE A 128 -7.16 -7.75 -8.89
C ILE A 128 -8.17 -7.08 -9.82
N ASN A 129 -8.34 -7.60 -11.04
CA ASN A 129 -9.32 -7.04 -11.97
C ASN A 129 -10.75 -7.24 -11.48
N ALA A 130 -11.06 -8.35 -10.81
CA ALA A 130 -12.37 -8.59 -10.22
C ALA A 130 -12.66 -7.60 -9.09
N VAL A 131 -11.71 -7.35 -8.20
CA VAL A 131 -11.84 -6.34 -7.14
C VAL A 131 -12.00 -4.94 -7.73
N ALA A 132 -11.16 -4.56 -8.68
CA ALA A 132 -11.26 -3.25 -9.33
C ALA A 132 -12.61 -3.06 -10.06
N SER A 133 -13.09 -4.10 -10.75
CA SER A 133 -14.40 -4.06 -11.43
C SER A 133 -15.55 -3.91 -10.43
N TYR A 134 -15.48 -4.58 -9.28
CA TYR A 134 -16.44 -4.38 -8.19
C TYR A 134 -16.42 -2.95 -7.68
N LEU A 135 -15.23 -2.40 -7.39
CA LEU A 135 -15.08 -1.03 -6.89
C LEU A 135 -15.56 0.03 -7.91
N ASP A 136 -15.37 -0.21 -9.21
CA ASP A 136 -15.87 0.67 -10.28
C ASP A 136 -17.40 0.64 -10.41
N ALA A 137 -18.03 -0.50 -10.11
CA ALA A 137 -19.48 -0.68 -10.17
C ALA A 137 -20.18 -0.41 -8.84
N ALA A 138 -19.43 -0.21 -7.75
CA ALA A 138 -19.97 0.01 -6.43
C ALA A 138 -20.83 1.27 -6.39
N THR A 139 -21.99 1.16 -5.75
CA THR A 139 -22.82 2.33 -5.45
C THR A 139 -22.37 2.90 -4.11
N PRO A 140 -22.22 4.24 -3.97
CA PRO A 140 -21.91 4.83 -2.69
C PRO A 140 -22.92 4.43 -1.61
N THR A 141 -22.42 4.25 -0.38
CA THR A 141 -23.26 3.92 0.78
C THR A 141 -24.08 5.13 1.23
N ASP A 142 -25.00 4.93 2.17
CA ASP A 142 -25.76 6.02 2.81
C ASP A 142 -24.85 7.05 3.51
N SER A 143 -23.65 6.63 3.95
CA SER A 143 -22.62 7.49 4.53
C SER A 143 -21.73 8.17 3.49
N LEU A 144 -22.11 8.10 2.21
CA LEU A 144 -21.35 8.59 1.04
C LEU A 144 -19.97 7.93 0.87
N ALA A 145 -19.71 6.79 1.51
CA ALA A 145 -18.50 6.03 1.26
C ALA A 145 -18.55 5.43 -0.15
N PRO A 146 -17.44 5.37 -0.90
CA PRO A 146 -17.43 4.87 -2.28
C PRO A 146 -17.83 3.40 -2.40
N PHE A 147 -17.63 2.61 -1.34
CA PHE A 147 -18.06 1.22 -1.22
C PHE A 147 -18.13 0.83 0.27
N ASP A 148 -18.78 -0.29 0.58
CA ASP A 148 -18.74 -0.89 1.93
C ASP A 148 -17.61 -1.94 2.02
N PRO A 149 -16.52 -1.68 2.78
CA PRO A 149 -15.41 -2.62 2.94
C PRO A 149 -15.76 -3.85 3.79
N ASN A 150 -16.90 -3.87 4.49
CA ASN A 150 -17.35 -5.01 5.30
C ASN A 150 -18.42 -5.86 4.60
N SER A 151 -18.87 -5.44 3.40
CA SER A 151 -19.82 -6.20 2.58
C SER A 151 -19.33 -7.63 2.34
N ALA A 152 -20.28 -8.56 2.23
CA ALA A 152 -19.95 -9.96 1.97
C ALA A 152 -19.31 -10.13 0.59
N GLU A 153 -19.78 -9.34 -0.38
CA GLU A 153 -19.32 -9.30 -1.76
C GLU A 153 -17.86 -8.87 -1.85
N PHE A 154 -17.48 -7.76 -1.22
CA PHE A 154 -16.10 -7.31 -1.22
C PHE A 154 -15.16 -8.31 -0.55
N ARG A 155 -15.56 -8.87 0.61
CA ARG A 155 -14.76 -9.88 1.32
C ARG A 155 -14.58 -11.16 0.51
N ALA A 156 -15.62 -11.62 -0.18
CA ALA A 156 -15.54 -12.80 -1.04
C ALA A 156 -14.54 -12.64 -2.19
N LEU A 157 -14.35 -11.41 -2.70
CA LEU A 157 -13.36 -11.13 -3.75
C LEU A 157 -11.91 -11.15 -3.25
N LEU A 158 -11.69 -10.93 -1.95
CA LEU A 158 -10.35 -10.96 -1.35
C LEU A 158 -9.87 -12.38 -1.02
N GLU A 159 -10.77 -13.34 -0.86
CA GLU A 159 -10.41 -14.71 -0.48
C GLU A 159 -9.53 -15.43 -1.52
N PRO A 160 -9.82 -15.36 -2.85
CA PRO A 160 -8.92 -15.92 -3.86
C PRO A 160 -7.52 -15.28 -3.84
N ILE A 161 -7.44 -13.99 -3.54
CA ILE A 161 -6.15 -13.28 -3.41
C ILE A 161 -5.39 -13.83 -2.21
N ARG A 162 -6.06 -13.97 -1.06
CA ARG A 162 -5.47 -14.52 0.18
C ARG A 162 -4.87 -15.90 -0.05
N LEU A 163 -5.65 -16.80 -0.67
CA LEU A 163 -5.22 -18.16 -0.97
C LEU A 163 -4.02 -18.18 -1.91
N ALA A 164 -4.07 -17.43 -3.01
CA ALA A 164 -2.97 -17.39 -3.97
C ALA A 164 -1.68 -16.78 -3.37
N CYS A 165 -1.82 -15.84 -2.44
CA CYS A 165 -0.69 -15.28 -1.69
C CYS A 165 -0.08 -16.29 -0.70
N GLU A 166 -0.91 -17.06 0.01
CA GLU A 166 -0.47 -18.13 0.90
C GLU A 166 0.26 -19.24 0.12
N GLU A 167 -0.32 -19.70 -1.00
CA GLU A 167 0.28 -20.69 -1.90
C GLU A 167 1.62 -20.23 -2.50
N ASN A 168 1.81 -18.93 -2.69
CA ASN A 168 3.06 -18.32 -3.17
C ASN A 168 4.08 -18.04 -2.03
N GLY A 169 3.79 -18.44 -0.79
CA GLY A 169 4.64 -18.15 0.38
C GLY A 169 4.74 -16.65 0.71
N SER A 170 3.73 -15.87 0.31
CA SER A 170 3.64 -14.41 0.47
C SER A 170 2.39 -14.03 1.26
N GLU A 171 2.20 -14.65 2.43
CA GLU A 171 1.02 -14.45 3.28
C GLU A 171 0.71 -12.97 3.56
N ILE A 172 -0.57 -12.64 3.51
CA ILE A 172 -1.06 -11.28 3.75
C ILE A 172 -1.29 -11.09 5.24
N TYR A 173 -0.54 -10.19 5.84
CA TYR A 173 -0.71 -9.75 7.23
C TYR A 173 -1.27 -8.33 7.27
N VAL A 174 -2.25 -8.11 8.16
CA VAL A 174 -2.83 -6.80 8.46
C VAL A 174 -2.28 -6.34 9.80
N PHE A 175 -1.68 -5.16 9.84
CA PHE A 175 -1.07 -4.62 11.06
C PHE A 175 -1.93 -3.49 11.63
N ALA A 176 -2.17 -3.52 12.94
CA ALA A 176 -2.70 -2.37 13.64
C ALA A 176 -1.56 -1.38 13.91
N THR A 177 -1.62 -0.19 13.34
CA THR A 177 -0.65 0.89 13.64
C THR A 177 -1.21 1.92 14.61
N THR A 178 -2.50 1.84 14.94
CA THR A 178 -3.19 2.73 15.87
C THR A 178 -3.78 1.91 17.02
N GLY A 179 -3.51 2.36 18.25
CA GLY A 179 -3.79 1.64 19.50
C GLY A 179 -2.65 1.87 20.50
N GLY A 180 -2.94 2.64 21.55
CA GLY A 180 -2.07 2.86 22.71
C GLY A 180 -2.77 2.41 23.98
#